data_AF-A0A0Q5XA22-F1
#
_entry.id   AF-A0A0Q5XA22-F1
#
_cell.length_a   1.000
_cell.length_b   1.000
_cell.length_c   1.000
_cell.angle_alpha   90.00
_cell.angle_beta   90.00
_cell.angle_gamma   90.00
#
_symmetry.space_group_name_H-M   'P 1'
#
loop_
_entity.id
_entity.type
_entity.pdbx_description
1 polymer ?
#
loop_
_entity_poly.entity_id
_entity_poly.type
_entity_poly.pdbx_seq_one_letter_code
_entity_poly.pdbx_strand_id
1 'polypeptide(L)'
;MNVHNHPEPVPPASQMAVLPFLSAIEGLLSADPVDRLRLTIHRIMNREGQEFLQQVCPYLPLTDASKATGGRTFPVNEGIMGAAYESQKIYRTGYHVSDDALQQALEGQQTKAKSWLAMPFLGPDDQVVLILFAECNTLNYFADDDRIGQIVAMAKGFCRLHDYLQDSPFANLRNFPLHKGKPNRDGGGAFGVQEPIDRELPKFNSLTSFNYEAAAA
;
A
#
# COMPACT_ATOMS: atom_id res chain seq x y z
N MET A 1 -14.39 4.75 -19.74
CA MET A 1 -15.46 4.71 -18.70
C MET A 1 -14.87 5.30 -17.43
N ASN A 2 -15.50 6.28 -16.80
CA ASN A 2 -14.97 6.95 -15.62
C ASN A 2 -15.05 6.00 -14.41
N VAL A 3 -13.95 5.28 -14.13
CA VAL A 3 -13.85 4.23 -13.09
C VAL A 3 -14.01 4.80 -11.67
N HIS A 4 -14.09 6.12 -11.53
CA HIS A 4 -14.26 6.81 -10.25
C HIS A 4 -15.68 6.74 -9.66
N ASN A 5 -16.72 6.42 -10.44
CA ASN A 5 -18.11 6.49 -9.97
C ASN A 5 -18.67 5.16 -9.41
N HIS A 6 -18.02 4.03 -9.66
CA HIS A 6 -18.43 2.72 -9.14
C HIS A 6 -17.20 1.93 -8.69
N PRO A 7 -16.80 2.04 -7.39
CA PRO A 7 -15.68 1.28 -6.88
C PRO A 7 -15.95 -0.23 -7.04
N GLU A 8 -14.93 -0.96 -7.46
CA GLU A 8 -15.00 -2.42 -7.55
C GLU A 8 -15.12 -3.00 -6.14
N PRO A 9 -15.99 -4.01 -5.91
CA PRO A 9 -16.10 -4.61 -4.60
C PRO A 9 -14.75 -5.21 -4.18
N VAL A 10 -14.38 -4.97 -2.93
CA VAL A 10 -13.26 -5.65 -2.27
C VAL A 10 -13.85 -6.74 -1.39
N PRO A 11 -13.41 -8.00 -1.50
CA PRO A 11 -13.87 -9.08 -0.63
C PRO A 11 -13.78 -8.67 0.84
N PRO A 12 -14.88 -8.74 1.61
CA PRO A 12 -14.91 -8.27 2.99
C PRO A 12 -13.83 -8.92 3.87
N ALA A 13 -13.51 -10.19 3.64
CA ALA A 13 -12.49 -10.88 4.41
C ALA A 13 -11.07 -10.36 4.10
N SER A 14 -10.80 -9.91 2.87
CA SER A 14 -9.56 -9.21 2.54
C SER A 14 -9.47 -7.87 3.29
N GLN A 15 -10.58 -7.12 3.38
CA GLN A 15 -10.61 -5.87 4.17
C GLN A 15 -10.35 -6.13 5.65
N MET A 16 -11.04 -7.12 6.23
CA MET A 16 -10.89 -7.49 7.63
C MET A 16 -9.49 -8.02 7.96
N ALA A 17 -8.82 -8.67 7.02
CA ALA A 17 -7.46 -9.17 7.23
C ALA A 17 -6.42 -8.05 7.32
N VAL A 18 -6.57 -6.97 6.55
CA VAL A 18 -5.59 -5.86 6.55
C VAL A 18 -5.81 -4.84 7.67
N LEU A 19 -7.05 -4.66 8.14
CA LEU A 19 -7.41 -3.61 9.08
C LEU A 19 -6.64 -3.68 10.42
N PRO A 20 -6.54 -4.82 11.12
CA PRO A 20 -5.78 -4.90 12.37
C PRO A 20 -4.29 -4.58 12.19
N PHE A 21 -3.70 -5.02 11.08
CA PHE A 21 -2.31 -4.73 10.74
C PHE A 21 -2.10 -3.23 10.48
N LEU A 22 -3.00 -2.61 9.70
CA LEU A 22 -2.97 -1.17 9.45
C LEU A 22 -3.19 -0.36 10.73
N SER A 23 -4.09 -0.78 11.62
CA SER A 23 -4.29 -0.13 12.92
C SER A 23 -3.05 -0.22 13.80
N ALA A 24 -2.32 -1.33 13.78
CA ALA A 24 -1.07 -1.45 14.53
C ALA A 24 0.01 -0.51 13.97
N ILE A 25 0.14 -0.41 12.63
CA ILE A 25 1.07 0.56 12.01
C ILE A 25 0.64 1.98 12.32
N GLU A 26 -0.64 2.30 12.24
CA GLU A 26 -1.17 3.61 12.59
C GLU A 26 -0.79 3.97 14.04
N GLY A 27 -0.98 3.07 14.99
CA GLY A 27 -0.57 3.28 16.38
C GLY A 27 0.95 3.50 16.55
N LEU A 28 1.78 2.79 15.78
CA LEU A 28 3.23 3.02 15.75
C LEU A 28 3.55 4.44 15.23
N LEU A 29 2.94 4.85 14.12
CA LEU A 29 3.20 6.14 13.51
C LEU A 29 2.69 7.29 14.40
N SER A 30 1.48 7.16 14.92
CA SER A 30 0.86 8.17 15.78
C SER A 30 1.50 8.27 17.17
N ALA A 31 2.48 7.42 17.51
CA ALA A 31 3.27 7.56 18.73
C ALA A 31 4.17 8.81 18.72
N ASP A 32 4.57 9.28 17.53
CA ASP A 32 5.28 10.54 17.31
C ASP A 32 4.32 11.60 16.75
N PRO A 33 4.56 12.92 16.99
CA PRO A 33 3.75 13.98 16.41
C PRO A 33 3.70 13.92 14.88
N VAL A 34 2.51 13.69 14.34
CA VAL A 34 2.25 13.60 12.89
C VAL A 34 0.99 14.35 12.51
N ASP A 35 1.07 15.21 11.50
CA ASP A 35 -0.09 15.94 10.98
C ASP A 35 -0.69 15.20 9.78
N ARG A 36 -2.02 15.05 9.77
CA ARG A 36 -2.80 14.46 8.67
C ARG A 36 -2.24 13.12 8.16
N LEU A 37 -1.82 12.25 9.06
CA LEU A 37 -1.42 10.88 8.70
C LEU A 37 -2.58 10.19 7.97
N ARG A 38 -2.26 9.56 6.84
CA ARG A 38 -3.17 8.71 6.08
C ARG A 38 -2.44 7.48 5.62
N LEU A 39 -2.98 6.29 5.89
CA LEU A 39 -2.41 5.05 5.38
C LEU A 39 -3.48 4.05 4.94
N THR A 40 -3.14 3.22 3.96
CA THR A 40 -4.00 2.15 3.45
C THR A 40 -3.15 1.08 2.75
N ILE A 41 -3.78 -0.04 2.39
CA ILE A 41 -3.16 -1.08 1.56
C ILE A 41 -3.88 -1.13 0.22
N HIS A 42 -3.08 -1.24 -0.85
CA HIS A 42 -3.55 -1.60 -2.17
C HIS A 42 -3.20 -3.05 -2.45
N ARG A 43 -4.10 -3.78 -3.09
CA ARG A 43 -3.82 -5.10 -3.65
C ARG A 43 -3.68 -5.02 -5.16
N ILE A 44 -2.89 -5.92 -5.74
CA ILE A 44 -2.91 -6.12 -7.19
C ILE A 44 -4.19 -6.88 -7.54
N MET A 45 -4.94 -6.36 -8.51
CA MET A 45 -6.09 -7.05 -9.10
C MET A 45 -5.97 -7.08 -10.62
N ASN A 46 -6.67 -8.04 -11.23
CA ASN A 46 -6.82 -8.12 -12.68
C ASN A 46 -8.26 -7.77 -13.06
N ARG A 47 -8.41 -6.93 -14.09
CA ARG A 47 -9.68 -6.67 -14.75
C ARG A 47 -9.45 -6.64 -16.25
N GLU A 48 -10.23 -7.44 -17.00
CA GLU A 48 -10.20 -7.47 -18.46
C GLU A 48 -8.78 -7.71 -19.02
N GLY A 49 -7.96 -8.49 -18.31
CA GLY A 49 -6.58 -8.80 -18.69
C GLY A 49 -5.57 -7.71 -18.36
N GLN A 50 -5.97 -6.63 -17.69
CA GLN A 50 -5.10 -5.56 -17.21
C GLN A 50 -4.95 -5.59 -15.68
N GLU A 51 -3.79 -5.18 -15.18
CA GLU A 51 -3.54 -5.07 -13.74
C GLU A 51 -3.79 -3.66 -13.23
N PHE A 52 -4.36 -3.59 -12.02
CA PHE A 52 -4.65 -2.36 -11.30
C PHE A 52 -4.27 -2.51 -9.82
N LEU A 53 -4.02 -1.38 -9.18
CA LEU A 53 -3.99 -1.25 -7.73
C LEU A 53 -5.41 -1.02 -7.24
N GLN A 54 -5.93 -1.88 -6.37
CA GLN A 54 -7.22 -1.66 -5.72
C GLN A 54 -7.03 -1.35 -4.25
N GLN A 55 -7.52 -0.21 -3.80
CA GLN A 55 -7.50 0.18 -2.39
C GLN A 55 -8.37 -0.80 -1.58
N VAL A 56 -7.76 -1.55 -0.66
CA VAL A 56 -8.43 -2.64 0.06
C VAL A 56 -9.40 -2.10 1.10
N CYS A 57 -9.01 -1.06 1.84
CA CYS A 57 -9.83 -0.47 2.91
C CYS A 57 -9.76 1.05 2.86
N PRO A 58 -10.66 1.79 3.55
CA PRO A 58 -10.51 3.23 3.72
C PRO A 58 -9.14 3.62 4.31
N TYR A 59 -8.78 4.89 4.15
CA TYR A 59 -7.61 5.44 4.83
C TYR A 59 -7.80 5.44 6.35
N LEU A 60 -6.80 4.96 7.07
CA LEU A 60 -6.63 5.17 8.51
C LEU A 60 -5.88 6.48 8.77
N PRO A 61 -6.04 7.11 9.95
CA PRO A 61 -6.96 6.73 11.03
C PRO A 61 -8.43 6.91 10.60
N LEU A 62 -9.30 6.03 11.11
CA LEU A 62 -10.73 6.15 10.86
C LEU A 62 -11.29 7.26 11.76
N THR A 63 -11.92 8.25 11.15
CA THR A 63 -12.58 9.38 11.81
C THR A 63 -14.02 9.45 11.33
N ASP A 64 -14.87 10.23 12.00
CA ASP A 64 -16.25 10.46 11.55
C ASP A 64 -16.33 11.09 10.15
N ALA A 65 -15.25 11.74 9.70
CA ALA A 65 -15.13 12.30 8.36
C ALA A 65 -14.58 11.29 7.32
N SER A 66 -14.19 10.08 7.73
CA SER A 66 -13.60 9.08 6.83
C SER A 66 -14.63 8.58 5.84
N LYS A 67 -14.33 8.77 4.55
CA LYS A 67 -15.18 8.30 3.45
C LYS A 67 -14.88 6.83 3.15
N ALA A 68 -15.91 6.08 2.77
CA ALA A 68 -15.76 4.76 2.17
C ALA A 68 -14.98 4.88 0.85
N THR A 69 -13.68 4.62 0.91
CA THR A 69 -12.76 4.73 -0.22
C THR A 69 -12.18 3.38 -0.66
N GLY A 70 -12.52 2.29 0.04
CA GLY A 70 -12.23 0.93 -0.41
C GLY A 70 -12.86 0.65 -1.77
N GLY A 71 -12.16 -0.13 -2.58
CA GLY A 71 -12.58 -0.51 -3.93
C GLY A 71 -12.21 0.46 -5.05
N ARG A 72 -11.63 1.62 -4.72
CA ARG A 72 -11.03 2.51 -5.72
C ARG A 72 -9.90 1.80 -6.44
N THR A 73 -9.86 1.94 -7.75
CA THR A 73 -8.84 1.36 -8.62
C THR A 73 -7.94 2.46 -9.19
N PHE A 74 -6.66 2.13 -9.31
CA PHE A 74 -5.63 3.00 -9.86
C PHE A 74 -4.78 2.19 -10.85
N PRO A 75 -4.23 2.82 -11.90
CA PRO A 75 -3.18 2.23 -12.71
C PRO A 75 -2.01 1.74 -11.85
N VAL A 76 -1.31 0.69 -12.27
CA VAL A 76 -0.21 0.13 -11.45
C VAL A 76 1.02 1.00 -11.44
N ASN A 77 1.11 2.01 -12.31
CA ASN A 77 2.18 3.01 -12.33
C ASN A 77 1.81 4.30 -11.57
N GLU A 78 0.73 4.33 -10.78
CA GLU A 78 0.26 5.54 -10.10
C GLU A 78 1.22 6.02 -8.99
N GLY A 79 1.86 7.16 -9.23
CA GLY A 79 2.68 7.90 -8.29
C GLY A 79 3.78 7.07 -7.65
N ILE A 80 3.97 7.28 -6.34
CA ILE A 80 4.95 6.56 -5.54
C ILE A 80 4.67 5.04 -5.47
N MET A 81 3.39 4.64 -5.50
CA MET A 81 3.02 3.22 -5.51
C MET A 81 3.45 2.58 -6.81
N GLY A 82 3.36 3.31 -7.92
CA GLY A 82 3.86 2.88 -9.22
C GLY A 82 5.36 2.67 -9.25
N ALA A 83 6.11 3.64 -8.71
CA ALA A 83 7.56 3.50 -8.61
C ALA A 83 7.96 2.28 -7.75
N ALA A 84 7.27 2.04 -6.63
CA ALA A 84 7.47 0.87 -5.79
C ALA A 84 7.09 -0.45 -6.49
N TYR A 85 5.98 -0.45 -7.24
CA TYR A 85 5.51 -1.61 -8.00
C TYR A 85 6.53 -2.03 -9.07
N GLU A 86 7.02 -1.07 -9.86
CA GLU A 86 7.91 -1.35 -11.00
C GLU A 86 9.32 -1.76 -10.57
N SER A 87 9.86 -1.08 -9.56
CA SER A 87 11.22 -1.30 -9.10
C SER A 87 11.37 -2.46 -8.12
N GLN A 88 10.25 -2.92 -7.54
CA GLN A 88 10.24 -3.84 -6.39
C GLN A 88 11.15 -3.32 -5.27
N LYS A 89 11.00 -2.04 -4.92
CA LYS A 89 11.69 -1.40 -3.79
C LYS A 89 10.71 -0.61 -2.93
N ILE A 90 11.10 -0.37 -1.69
CA ILE A 90 10.39 0.59 -0.83
C ILE A 90 10.73 1.98 -1.34
N TYR A 91 9.72 2.82 -1.51
CA TYR A 91 9.87 4.23 -1.85
C TYR A 91 9.42 5.11 -0.70
N ARG A 92 10.11 6.23 -0.51
CA ARG A 92 9.73 7.28 0.45
C ARG A 92 10.03 8.67 -0.10
N THR A 93 9.52 9.71 0.54
CA THR A 93 10.13 11.04 0.39
C THR A 93 11.51 11.06 1.03
N GLY A 94 12.50 11.55 0.31
CA GLY A 94 13.84 11.81 0.85
C GLY A 94 13.85 12.94 1.89
N TYR A 95 15.01 13.16 2.50
CA TYR A 95 15.18 14.25 3.45
C TYR A 95 15.27 15.62 2.75
N HIS A 96 14.55 16.61 3.28
CA HIS A 96 14.61 18.01 2.89
C HIS A 96 14.85 18.91 4.10
N VAL A 97 15.74 19.89 3.94
CA VAL A 97 16.12 20.81 5.04
C VAL A 97 14.99 21.74 5.50
N SER A 98 13.99 22.00 4.64
CA SER A 98 12.87 22.90 4.93
C SER A 98 11.68 22.63 4.01
N ASP A 99 10.51 23.20 4.36
CA ASP A 99 9.32 23.18 3.52
C ASP A 99 9.57 23.86 2.17
N ASP A 100 10.29 24.98 2.13
CA ASP A 100 10.64 25.68 0.89
C ASP A 100 11.51 24.82 -0.03
N ALA A 101 12.47 24.09 0.55
CA ALA A 101 13.33 23.17 -0.22
C ALA A 101 12.51 22.02 -0.82
N LEU A 102 11.54 21.48 -0.07
CA LEU A 102 10.60 20.49 -0.59
C LEU A 102 9.74 21.08 -1.73
N GLN A 103 9.18 22.28 -1.56
CA GLN A 103 8.33 22.91 -2.58
C GLN A 103 9.10 23.23 -3.87
N GLN A 104 10.36 23.67 -3.76
CA GLN A 104 11.24 23.86 -4.91
C GLN A 104 11.50 22.54 -5.63
N ALA A 105 11.76 21.47 -4.89
CA ALA A 105 12.02 20.14 -5.46
C ALA A 105 10.75 19.47 -6.04
N LEU A 106 9.56 19.89 -5.63
CA LEU A 106 8.28 19.54 -6.24
C LEU A 106 7.98 20.34 -7.53
N GLU A 107 8.85 21.28 -7.92
CA GLU A 107 8.74 22.07 -9.16
C GLU A 107 7.39 22.79 -9.30
N GLY A 108 6.84 23.28 -8.18
CA GLY A 108 5.56 23.99 -8.13
C GLY A 108 4.32 23.09 -8.14
N GLN A 109 4.47 21.77 -8.08
CA GLN A 109 3.36 20.84 -7.89
C GLN A 109 2.78 21.00 -6.48
N GLN A 110 1.52 21.44 -6.41
CA GLN A 110 0.82 21.67 -5.16
C GLN A 110 0.35 20.33 -4.56
N THR A 111 1.03 19.89 -3.51
CA THR A 111 0.66 18.68 -2.75
C THR A 111 0.14 19.04 -1.36
N LYS A 112 -0.81 18.25 -0.85
CA LYS A 112 -1.29 18.39 0.54
C LYS A 112 -0.42 17.64 1.54
N ALA A 113 0.21 16.56 1.10
CA ALA A 113 1.18 15.80 1.87
C ALA A 113 2.58 16.32 1.60
N LYS A 114 3.46 16.12 2.57
CA LYS A 114 4.89 16.46 2.54
C LYS A 114 5.77 15.23 2.56
N SER A 115 5.28 14.15 3.16
CA SER A 115 5.99 12.88 3.25
C SER A 115 5.11 11.74 2.74
N TRP A 116 5.68 10.86 1.93
CA TRP A 116 5.04 9.66 1.38
C TRP A 116 5.89 8.41 1.68
N LEU A 117 5.22 7.27 1.72
CA LEU A 117 5.81 5.94 1.81
C LEU A 117 4.99 4.98 0.94
N ALA A 118 5.67 4.17 0.14
CA ALA A 118 5.11 3.01 -0.53
C ALA A 118 6.01 1.79 -0.29
N MET A 119 5.45 0.74 0.31
CA MET A 119 6.17 -0.50 0.62
C MET A 119 5.47 -1.67 -0.07
N PRO A 120 6.09 -2.26 -1.11
CA PRO A 120 5.53 -3.42 -1.78
C PRO A 120 5.74 -4.69 -0.94
N PHE A 121 4.77 -5.59 -1.00
CA PHE A 121 4.84 -6.94 -0.45
C PHE A 121 4.92 -7.90 -1.62
N LEU A 122 5.96 -8.73 -1.65
CA LEU A 122 6.21 -9.66 -2.73
C LEU A 122 5.58 -11.02 -2.47
N GLY A 123 5.19 -11.72 -3.53
CA GLY A 123 4.86 -13.14 -3.50
C GLY A 123 6.07 -14.01 -3.85
N PRO A 124 5.89 -15.35 -3.99
CA PRO A 124 6.97 -16.31 -4.17
C PRO A 124 7.90 -16.02 -5.36
N ASP A 125 7.34 -15.58 -6.50
CA ASP A 125 8.05 -15.27 -7.75
C ASP A 125 8.33 -13.77 -7.90
N ASP A 126 8.48 -13.08 -6.77
CA ASP A 126 8.75 -11.64 -6.67
C ASP A 126 7.66 -10.74 -7.27
N GLN A 127 6.50 -11.28 -7.65
CA GLN A 127 5.36 -10.46 -8.04
C GLN A 127 4.88 -9.61 -6.87
N VAL A 128 4.53 -8.35 -7.12
CA VAL A 128 3.91 -7.52 -6.09
C VAL A 128 2.50 -8.04 -5.84
N VAL A 129 2.14 -8.21 -4.57
CA VAL A 129 0.83 -8.69 -4.11
C VAL A 129 0.06 -7.55 -3.45
N LEU A 130 0.72 -6.84 -2.56
CA LEU A 130 0.19 -5.68 -1.84
C LEU A 130 1.16 -4.51 -1.93
N ILE A 131 0.66 -3.31 -1.73
CA ILE A 131 1.45 -2.10 -1.46
C ILE A 131 0.84 -1.40 -0.25
N LEU A 132 1.60 -1.30 0.83
CA LEU A 132 1.28 -0.37 1.91
C LEU A 132 1.61 1.03 1.42
N PHE A 133 0.63 1.92 1.45
CA PHE A 133 0.78 3.33 1.11
C PHE A 133 0.51 4.17 2.35
N ALA A 134 1.37 5.15 2.62
CA ALA A 134 1.15 6.15 3.64
C ALA A 134 1.57 7.54 3.16
N GLU A 135 0.89 8.56 3.65
CA GLU A 135 1.22 9.97 3.46
C GLU A 135 0.91 10.79 4.71
N CYS A 136 1.61 11.90 4.90
CA CYS A 136 1.31 12.86 5.97
C CYS A 136 1.79 14.27 5.61
N ASN A 137 1.33 15.26 6.38
CA ASN A 137 1.72 16.66 6.27
C ASN A 137 2.84 17.05 7.26
N THR A 138 3.68 16.08 7.65
CA THR A 138 4.89 16.32 8.45
C THR A 138 6.11 16.18 7.55
N LEU A 139 6.99 17.18 7.51
CA LEU A 139 8.23 17.15 6.74
C LEU A 139 9.17 16.05 7.25
N ASN A 140 9.85 15.34 6.36
CA ASN A 140 10.85 14.30 6.65
C ASN A 140 10.34 13.10 7.47
N TYR A 141 9.03 12.95 7.62
CA TYR A 141 8.46 11.97 8.53
C TYR A 141 8.81 10.52 8.14
N PHE A 142 8.92 10.22 6.85
CA PHE A 142 9.34 8.90 6.36
C PHE A 142 10.83 8.83 5.98
N ALA A 143 11.59 9.92 6.11
CA ALA A 143 13.04 9.93 5.89
C ALA A 143 13.82 9.25 7.04
N ASP A 144 13.13 8.91 8.12
CA ASP A 144 13.64 8.19 9.28
C ASP A 144 13.77 6.68 9.01
N ASP A 145 15.01 6.21 8.94
CA ASP A 145 15.37 4.82 8.66
C ASP A 145 14.89 3.82 9.72
N ASP A 146 14.87 4.22 10.99
CA ASP A 146 14.46 3.35 12.10
C ASP A 146 12.95 3.14 12.06
N ARG A 147 12.19 4.22 11.80
CA ARG A 147 10.74 4.15 11.57
C ARG A 147 10.41 3.21 10.42
N ILE A 148 11.11 3.33 9.29
CA ILE A 148 10.90 2.40 8.16
C ILE A 148 11.29 0.96 8.54
N GLY A 149 12.39 0.76 9.27
CA GLY A 149 12.82 -0.55 9.76
C GLY A 149 11.76 -1.24 10.62
N GLN A 150 11.09 -0.50 11.51
CA GLN A 150 9.99 -1.01 12.34
C GLN A 150 8.78 -1.42 11.49
N ILE A 151 8.38 -0.61 10.51
CA ILE A 151 7.27 -0.94 9.60
C ILE A 151 7.60 -2.20 8.79
N VAL A 152 8.83 -2.34 8.29
CA VAL A 152 9.28 -3.55 7.58
C VAL A 152 9.20 -4.78 8.49
N ALA A 153 9.62 -4.67 9.76
CA ALA A 153 9.53 -5.77 10.71
C ALA A 153 8.07 -6.21 10.96
N MET A 154 7.15 -5.25 11.10
CA MET A 154 5.72 -5.51 11.23
C MET A 154 5.15 -6.17 9.95
N ALA A 155 5.52 -5.65 8.78
CA ALA A 155 5.12 -6.19 7.48
C ALA A 155 5.60 -7.63 7.26
N LYS A 156 6.83 -7.96 7.66
CA LYS A 156 7.33 -9.34 7.65
C LYS A 156 6.54 -10.24 8.60
N GLY A 157 6.11 -9.72 9.76
CA GLY A 157 5.21 -10.43 10.68
C GLY A 157 3.85 -10.73 10.04
N PHE A 158 3.29 -9.76 9.33
CA PHE A 158 2.06 -9.91 8.56
C PHE A 158 2.19 -11.00 7.48
N CYS A 159 3.29 -11.02 6.72
CA CYS A 159 3.56 -12.08 5.75
C CYS A 159 3.60 -13.46 6.39
N ARG A 160 4.36 -13.63 7.48
CA ARG A 160 4.47 -14.92 8.18
C ARG A 160 3.11 -15.43 8.69
N LEU A 161 2.27 -14.53 9.22
CA LEU A 161 0.93 -14.90 9.65
C LEU A 161 0.09 -15.42 8.48
N HIS A 162 0.12 -14.72 7.34
CA HIS A 162 -0.64 -15.12 6.17
C HIS A 162 -0.13 -16.40 5.52
N ASP A 163 1.18 -16.63 5.51
CA ASP A 163 1.76 -17.90 5.07
C ASP A 163 1.30 -19.06 5.97
N TYR A 164 1.34 -18.88 7.30
CA TYR A 164 0.80 -19.86 8.25
C TYR A 164 -0.68 -20.15 8.01
N LEU A 165 -1.49 -19.12 7.70
CA LEU A 165 -2.91 -19.28 7.39
C LEU A 165 -3.16 -19.94 6.03
N GLN A 166 -2.19 -19.97 5.10
CA GLN A 166 -2.30 -20.79 3.89
C GLN A 166 -2.06 -22.26 4.19
N ASP A 167 -1.13 -22.57 5.10
CA ASP A 167 -0.82 -23.95 5.51
C ASP A 167 -1.88 -24.54 6.45
N SER A 168 -2.53 -23.69 7.26
CA SER A 168 -3.59 -24.04 8.19
C SER A 168 -4.83 -23.14 8.01
N PRO A 169 -5.56 -23.26 6.88
CA PRO A 169 -6.64 -22.35 6.55
C PRO A 169 -7.85 -22.51 7.47
N PHE A 170 -8.58 -21.41 7.70
CA PHE A 170 -9.91 -21.51 8.28
C PHE A 170 -10.84 -22.30 7.34
N ALA A 171 -11.76 -23.08 7.90
CA ALA A 171 -12.63 -23.97 7.13
C ALA A 171 -13.36 -23.27 5.97
N ASN A 172 -13.86 -22.05 6.21
CA ASN A 172 -14.69 -21.32 5.27
C ASN A 172 -14.02 -20.04 4.74
N LEU A 173 -12.70 -19.90 4.85
CA LEU A 173 -11.98 -18.75 4.30
C LEU A 173 -10.88 -19.24 3.38
N ARG A 174 -10.88 -18.74 2.14
CA ARG A 174 -9.85 -19.09 1.15
C ARG A 174 -9.36 -17.85 0.44
N ASN A 175 -8.09 -17.88 0.06
CA ASN A 175 -7.52 -16.91 -0.85
C ASN A 175 -7.64 -17.42 -2.28
N PHE A 176 -8.39 -16.71 -3.13
CA PHE A 176 -8.55 -17.11 -4.51
C PHE A 176 -7.41 -16.55 -5.37
N PRO A 177 -6.67 -17.39 -6.11
CA PRO A 177 -5.58 -16.92 -6.96
C PRO A 177 -6.14 -15.98 -8.03
N LEU A 178 -5.44 -14.87 -8.26
CA LEU A 178 -5.75 -13.94 -9.35
C LEU A 178 -4.76 -14.16 -10.50
N HIS A 179 -5.26 -14.17 -11.73
CA HIS A 179 -4.41 -14.27 -12.90
C HIS A 179 -3.63 -12.98 -13.12
N LYS A 180 -2.33 -13.11 -13.38
CA LYS A 180 -1.46 -11.98 -13.75
C LYS A 180 -1.95 -11.37 -15.07
N GLY A 181 -2.09 -10.04 -15.09
CA GLY A 181 -2.51 -9.28 -16.26
C GLY A 181 -1.36 -8.55 -16.94
N LYS A 182 -1.69 -7.72 -17.94
CA LYS A 182 -0.78 -6.69 -18.44
C LYS A 182 -0.87 -5.45 -17.53
N PRO A 183 0.24 -4.93 -16.99
CA PRO A 183 0.25 -3.69 -16.22
C PRO A 183 -0.50 -2.55 -16.94
N ASN A 184 -1.56 -1.99 -16.33
CA ASN A 184 -2.14 -0.74 -16.80
C ASN A 184 -1.20 0.41 -16.41
N ARG A 185 -0.74 1.17 -17.41
CA ARG A 185 0.28 2.22 -17.26
C ARG A 185 -0.27 3.63 -17.55
N ASP A 186 -1.58 3.80 -17.39
CA ASP A 186 -2.27 5.06 -17.70
C ASP A 186 -2.23 6.06 -16.53
N GLY A 187 -1.48 5.76 -15.45
CA GLY A 187 -1.30 6.61 -14.28
C GLY A 187 -0.19 7.64 -14.44
N GLY A 188 -0.02 8.48 -13.42
CA GLY A 188 1.07 9.47 -13.34
C GLY A 188 2.32 8.92 -12.65
N GLY A 189 3.51 9.42 -12.97
CA GLY A 189 4.75 8.99 -12.31
C GLY A 189 4.90 9.52 -10.88
N ALA A 190 5.87 8.96 -10.15
CA ALA A 190 6.32 9.47 -8.85
C ALA A 190 6.90 10.89 -8.95
N PHE A 191 6.85 11.64 -7.84
CA PHE A 191 7.50 12.94 -7.74
C PHE A 191 9.03 12.76 -7.65
N GLY A 192 9.80 13.73 -8.16
CA GLY A 192 11.27 13.69 -8.11
C GLY A 192 11.87 13.69 -6.69
N VAL A 193 11.06 14.04 -5.68
CA VAL A 193 11.43 14.00 -4.25
C VAL A 193 11.33 12.60 -3.62
N GLN A 194 10.83 11.63 -4.38
CA GLN A 194 10.60 10.27 -3.91
C GLN A 194 11.74 9.37 -4.38
N GLU A 195 12.35 8.65 -3.43
CA GLU A 195 13.54 7.84 -3.65
C GLU A 195 13.29 6.38 -3.25
N PRO A 196 13.95 5.42 -3.94
CA PRO A 196 14.02 4.04 -3.49
C PRO A 196 14.96 3.92 -2.29
N ILE A 197 14.66 3.00 -1.38
CA ILE A 197 15.60 2.57 -0.34
C ILE A 197 15.94 1.09 -0.52
N ASP A 198 17.21 0.76 -0.26
CA ASP A 198 17.70 -0.61 -0.34
C ASP A 198 17.48 -1.32 1.00
N ARG A 199 16.29 -1.90 1.17
CA ARG A 199 15.93 -2.77 2.30
C ARG A 199 15.22 -4.02 1.80
N GLU A 200 15.40 -5.11 2.51
CA GLU A 200 14.70 -6.36 2.22
C GLU A 200 13.19 -6.18 2.36
N LEU A 201 12.47 -6.51 1.30
CA LEU A 201 11.01 -6.38 1.24
C LEU A 201 10.29 -7.45 2.07
N PRO A 202 9.11 -7.15 2.62
CA PRO A 202 8.22 -8.19 3.10
C PRO A 202 7.82 -9.10 1.95
N LYS A 203 8.00 -10.41 2.11
CA LYS A 203 7.73 -11.43 1.09
C LYS A 203 6.90 -12.55 1.68
N PHE A 204 5.80 -12.88 1.03
CA PHE A 204 5.01 -14.08 1.27
C PHE A 204 5.69 -15.29 0.63
N ASN A 205 5.68 -16.42 1.33
CA ASN A 205 6.26 -17.67 0.85
C ASN A 205 5.30 -18.47 -0.02
N SER A 206 3.98 -18.31 0.15
CA SER A 206 2.97 -19.09 -0.60
C SER A 206 1.88 -18.22 -1.26
N LEU A 207 1.73 -16.98 -0.82
CA LEU A 207 0.61 -16.14 -1.24
C LEU A 207 0.93 -15.36 -2.53
N THR A 208 0.13 -15.61 -3.59
CA THR A 208 0.33 -15.01 -4.93
C THR A 208 -0.63 -13.87 -5.26
N SER A 209 -1.72 -13.74 -4.50
CA SER A 209 -2.74 -12.68 -4.61
C SER A 209 -3.34 -12.43 -3.24
N PHE A 210 -3.96 -11.26 -3.00
CA PHE A 210 -4.67 -10.98 -1.75
C PHE A 210 -6.18 -10.85 -2.01
N ASN A 211 -6.85 -11.99 -2.16
CA ASN A 211 -8.26 -12.12 -2.52
C ASN A 211 -8.95 -13.15 -1.62
N TYR A 212 -8.90 -12.89 -0.32
CA TYR A 212 -9.59 -13.68 0.70
C TYR A 212 -11.09 -13.46 0.65
N GLU A 213 -11.84 -14.55 0.52
CA GLU A 213 -13.31 -14.55 0.52
C GLU A 213 -13.85 -15.78 1.24
N ALA A 214 -15.10 -15.68 1.71
CA ALA A 214 -15.80 -16.80 2.31
C ALA A 214 -15.98 -17.90 1.25
N ALA A 215 -15.42 -19.08 1.51
CA ALA A 215 -15.73 -20.26 0.73
C ALA A 215 -17.07 -20.81 1.22
N ALA A 216 -18.04 -20.99 0.32
CA ALA A 216 -19.25 -21.73 0.65
C ALA A 216 -18.85 -23.13 1.13
N ALA A 217 -19.42 -23.54 2.27
CA ALA A 217 -19.22 -24.86 2.86
C ALA A 217 -19.95 -25.94 2.03
#